data_AF-A0A7S1EMM5-F1
#
_entry.id   AF-A0A7S1EMM5-F1
#
_cell.length_a   1.000
_cell.length_b   1.000
_cell.length_c   1.000
_cell.angle_alpha   90.00
_cell.angle_beta   90.00
_cell.angle_gamma   90.00
#
_symmetry.space_group_name_H-M   'P 1'
#
loop_
_entity.id
_entity.type
_entity.pdbx_description
1 polymer ?
#
loop_
_entity_poly.entity_id
_entity_poly.type
_entity_poly.pdbx_seq_one_letter_code
_entity_poly.pdbx_strand_id
1 'polypeptide(L)'
;LLTSTSWPPPLNSLSASVLEGVRSRQMKLIGQSHSAIAVSDCSEMLGLPPQEAVARCAVQGWKEEGGFVRPAPPEEEGSPVVGKKLLQDLTEYVCKLDAR
;
A
#
# COMPACT_ATOMS: atom_id res chain seq x y z
N LEU A 1 20.39 -1.49 0.20
CA LEU A 1 21.01 -1.76 -1.13
C LEU A 1 20.94 -0.55 -2.07
N LEU A 2 19.79 0.14 -2.21
CA LEU A 2 19.69 1.33 -3.07
C LEU A 2 20.52 2.54 -2.58
N THR A 3 20.79 2.63 -1.28
CA THR A 3 21.63 3.68 -0.67
C THR A 3 23.11 3.34 -0.60
N SER A 4 23.50 2.12 -0.98
CA SER A 4 24.87 1.63 -0.83
C SER A 4 25.77 1.92 -2.02
N THR A 5 25.19 2.47 -3.10
CA THR A 5 25.88 2.79 -4.35
C THR A 5 25.50 4.19 -4.74
N SER A 6 26.47 5.09 -4.87
CA SER A 6 26.24 6.46 -5.31
C SER A 6 25.84 6.44 -6.79
N TRP A 7 24.59 6.80 -7.07
CA TRP A 7 24.08 6.84 -8.44
C TRP A 7 24.60 8.10 -9.15
N PRO A 8 24.83 8.04 -10.46
CA PRO A 8 25.12 9.23 -11.25
C PRO A 8 24.05 10.31 -11.06
N PRO A 9 24.40 11.62 -11.08
CA PRO A 9 23.47 12.73 -10.83
C PRO A 9 22.11 12.65 -11.54
N PRO A 10 22.00 12.25 -12.83
CA PRO A 10 20.70 12.18 -13.51
C PRO A 10 19.80 11.04 -13.00
N LEU A 11 20.36 10.01 -12.36
CA LEU A 11 19.61 8.86 -11.85
C LEU A 11 19.21 9.01 -10.38
N ASN A 12 19.69 10.06 -9.70
CA ASN A 12 19.33 10.33 -8.32
C ASN A 12 17.83 10.58 -8.15
N SER A 13 17.21 11.34 -9.06
CA SER A 13 15.76 11.59 -9.06
C SER A 13 14.96 10.30 -9.22
N LEU A 14 15.40 9.40 -10.10
CA LEU A 14 14.78 8.09 -10.30
C LEU A 14 14.95 7.22 -9.06
N SER A 15 16.14 7.17 -8.47
CA SER A 15 16.41 6.39 -7.25
C SER A 15 15.54 6.85 -6.08
N ALA A 16 15.34 8.16 -5.92
CA ALA A 16 14.44 8.73 -4.92
C ALA A 16 12.99 8.33 -5.17
N SER A 17 12.53 8.39 -6.43
CA SER A 17 11.18 7.96 -6.81
C SER A 17 10.95 6.47 -6.55
N VAL A 18 11.92 5.62 -6.85
CA VAL A 18 11.86 4.18 -6.57
C VAL A 18 11.81 3.91 -5.06
N LEU A 19 12.62 4.61 -4.26
CA LEU A 19 12.59 4.49 -2.81
C LEU A 19 11.23 4.86 -2.22
N GLU A 20 10.62 5.94 -2.70
CA GLU A 20 9.26 6.33 -2.29
C GLU A 20 8.20 5.30 -2.72
N GLY A 21 8.34 4.71 -3.90
CA GLY A 21 7.47 3.61 -4.35
C GLY A 21 7.59 2.37 -3.47
N VAL A 22 8.81 1.97 -3.12
CA VAL A 22 9.08 0.82 -2.22
C VAL A 22 8.51 1.07 -0.83
N ARG A 23 8.72 2.26 -0.26
CA ARG A 23 8.15 2.65 1.04
C ARG A 23 6.62 2.60 1.02
N SER A 24 6.00 3.14 -0.02
CA SER A 24 4.54 3.12 -0.16
C SER A 24 3.99 1.69 -0.25
N ARG A 25 4.68 0.80 -0.95
CA ARG A 25 4.31 -0.62 -1.04
C ARG A 25 4.50 -1.34 0.30
N GLN A 26 5.59 -1.09 1.01
CA GLN A 26 5.82 -1.67 2.33
C GLN A 26 4.77 -1.19 3.33
N MET A 27 4.38 0.08 3.29
CA MET A 27 3.30 0.62 4.11
C MET A 27 1.98 -0.14 3.88
N LYS A 28 1.60 -0.36 2.61
CA LYS A 28 0.41 -1.16 2.27
C LYS A 28 0.52 -2.59 2.78
N LEU A 29 1.69 -3.21 2.65
CA LEU A 29 1.92 -4.58 3.12
C LEU A 29 1.79 -4.68 4.64
N ILE A 30 2.39 -3.75 5.38
CA ILE A 30 2.29 -3.69 6.84
C ILE A 30 0.82 -3.51 7.26
N GLY A 31 0.07 -2.65 6.58
CA GLY A 31 -1.35 -2.47 6.86
C GLY A 31 -2.24 -3.67 6.57
N GLN A 32 -1.84 -4.55 5.65
CA GLN A 32 -2.56 -5.78 5.34
C GLN A 32 -2.17 -6.96 6.24
N SER A 33 -0.92 -7.00 6.72
CA SER A 33 -0.34 -8.17 7.40
C SER A 33 -0.30 -8.04 8.92
N HIS A 34 -0.32 -6.81 9.45
CA HIS A 34 -0.19 -6.56 10.89
C HIS A 34 -1.37 -5.76 11.44
N SER A 35 -1.97 -6.25 12.53
CA SER A 35 -2.96 -5.47 13.31
C SER A 35 -2.29 -4.51 14.29
N ALA A 36 -1.06 -4.80 14.70
CA ALA A 36 -0.18 -3.94 15.48
C ALA A 36 1.27 -4.30 15.16
N ILE A 37 2.14 -3.30 15.03
CA ILE A 37 3.57 -3.46 14.76
C ILE A 37 4.37 -2.55 15.69
N ALA A 38 5.50 -3.01 16.22
CA ALA A 38 6.37 -2.16 17.03
C ALA A 38 6.95 -1.01 16.19
N VAL A 39 7.13 0.16 16.79
CA VAL A 39 7.71 1.32 16.09
C VAL A 39 9.14 1.02 15.60
N SER A 40 9.90 0.21 16.34
CA SER A 40 11.23 -0.28 15.93
C SER A 40 11.19 -1.04 14.61
N ASP A 41 10.28 -2.01 14.51
CA ASP A 41 10.20 -2.90 13.36
C ASP A 41 9.65 -2.13 12.15
N CYS A 42 8.68 -1.24 12.38
CA CYS A 42 8.17 -0.33 11.34
C CYS A 42 9.27 0.60 10.81
N SER A 43 10.11 1.13 11.70
CA SER A 43 11.27 1.97 11.36
C SER A 43 12.29 1.21 10.51
N GLU A 44 12.62 -0.03 10.89
CA GLU A 44 13.51 -0.91 10.13
C GLU A 44 12.95 -1.26 8.75
N MET A 45 11.66 -1.60 8.68
CA MET A 45 11.01 -1.95 7.42
C MET A 45 10.94 -0.78 6.44
N LEU A 46 10.65 0.43 6.92
CA LEU A 46 10.58 1.64 6.09
C LEU A 46 11.97 2.26 5.79
N GLY A 47 13.01 1.84 6.52
CA GLY A 47 14.34 2.42 6.44
C GLY A 47 14.35 3.90 6.79
N LEU A 48 13.54 4.29 7.78
CA LEU A 48 13.38 5.67 8.27
C LEU A 48 13.60 5.68 9.78
N PRO A 49 14.06 6.80 10.38
CA PRO A 49 14.14 6.92 11.83
C PRO A 49 12.75 6.79 12.46
N PRO A 50 12.65 6.33 13.72
CA PRO A 50 11.37 5.99 14.34
C PRO A 50 10.39 7.17 14.41
N GLN A 51 10.89 8.39 14.61
CA GLN A 51 10.07 9.60 14.61
C GLN A 51 9.43 9.89 13.25
N GLU A 52 10.17 9.72 12.15
CA GLU A 52 9.66 9.93 10.80
C GLU A 52 8.71 8.81 10.36
N ALA A 53 8.98 7.57 10.79
CA ALA A 53 8.12 6.43 10.54
C ALA A 53 6.73 6.67 11.16
N VAL A 54 6.67 7.11 12.43
CA VAL A 54 5.42 7.46 13.11
C VAL A 54 4.70 8.61 12.40
N ALA A 55 5.41 9.66 12.01
CA ALA A 55 4.81 10.79 11.29
C ALA A 55 4.17 10.33 9.97
N ARG A 56 4.82 9.45 9.20
CA ARG A 56 4.24 8.87 7.98
C ARG A 56 3.06 7.95 8.26
N CYS A 57 3.12 7.17 9.33
CA CYS A 57 2.00 6.32 9.75
C CYS A 57 0.77 7.17 10.12
N ALA A 58 0.97 8.28 10.84
CA ALA A 58 -0.09 9.21 11.21
C ALA A 58 -0.77 9.84 9.97
N VAL A 59 -0.02 10.16 8.92
CA VAL A 59 -0.57 10.66 7.64
C VAL A 59 -1.48 9.62 6.97
N GLN A 60 -1.19 8.33 7.13
CA GLN A 60 -2.02 7.22 6.65
C GLN A 60 -3.22 6.92 7.57
N GLY A 61 -3.42 7.69 8.65
CA GLY A 61 -4.49 7.48 9.61
C GLY A 61 -4.22 6.33 10.60
N TRP A 62 -2.99 5.85 10.70
CA TRP A 62 -2.60 4.80 11.64
C TRP A 62 -2.47 5.38 13.05
N LYS A 63 -2.82 4.61 14.07
CA LYS A 63 -2.78 5.06 15.47
C LYS A 63 -1.54 4.55 16.16
N GLU A 64 -0.80 5.43 16.82
CA GLU A 64 0.30 5.05 17.71
C GLU A 64 -0.24 4.89 19.14
N GLU A 65 0.02 3.74 19.77
CA GLU A 65 -0.28 3.47 21.18
C GLU A 65 0.92 2.76 21.82
N GLY A 66 1.57 3.41 22.79
CA GLY A 66 2.55 2.77 23.68
C GLY A 66 3.77 2.15 23.00
N GLY A 67 4.25 2.73 21.90
CA GLY A 67 5.39 2.19 21.13
C GLY A 67 5.00 1.17 20.06
N PHE A 68 3.70 0.99 19.82
CA PHE A 68 3.16 0.21 18.70
C PHE A 68 2.34 1.10 17.78
N VAL A 69 2.40 0.82 16.49
CA VAL A 69 1.55 1.42 15.48
C VAL A 69 0.49 0.40 15.10
N ARG A 70 -0.78 0.82 15.14
CA ARG A 70 -1.92 0.06 14.64
C ARG A 70 -2.26 0.56 13.24
N PRO A 71 -2.02 -0.25 12.21
CA PRO A 71 -2.41 0.14 10.87
C PRO A 71 -3.92 0.33 10.76
N ALA A 72 -4.32 1.39 10.07
CA ALA A 72 -5.70 1.52 9.64
C ALA A 72 -5.96 0.39 8.61
N PRO A 73 -7.14 -0.25 8.66
CA PRO A 73 -7.50 -1.24 7.65
C PRO A 73 -7.31 -0.62 6.26
N PRO A 74 -6.68 -1.32 5.32
CA PRO A 74 -6.63 -0.84 3.94
C PRO A 74 -8.08 -0.60 3.52
N GLU A 75 -8.34 0.59 2.98
CA GLU A 75 -9.61 0.89 2.32
C GLU A 75 -9.83 -0.27 1.34
N GLU A 76 -10.82 -1.12 1.63
CA GLU A 76 -11.07 -2.31 0.84
C GLU A 76 -11.12 -1.83 -0.62
N GLU A 77 -10.21 -2.34 -1.46
CA GLU A 77 -10.38 -2.20 -2.91
C GLU A 77 -11.74 -2.81 -3.17
N GLY A 78 -12.74 -1.93 -3.30
CA GLY A 78 -14.12 -2.27 -3.01
C GLY A 78 -14.46 -3.58 -3.68
N SER A 79 -15.03 -4.52 -2.91
CA SER A 79 -15.74 -5.67 -3.48
C SER A 79 -16.42 -5.15 -4.73
N PRO A 80 -16.18 -5.72 -5.93
CA PRO A 80 -16.71 -5.15 -7.15
C PRO A 80 -18.20 -5.06 -6.95
N VAL A 81 -18.70 -3.85 -6.70
CA VAL A 81 -20.13 -3.59 -6.61
C VAL A 81 -20.60 -4.13 -7.93
N VAL A 82 -21.34 -5.25 -7.88
CA VAL A 82 -21.79 -5.97 -9.07
C VAL A 82 -22.56 -4.95 -9.87
N GLY A 83 -21.85 -4.34 -10.80
CA GLY A 83 -22.27 -3.10 -11.41
C GLY A 83 -23.38 -3.46 -12.37
N LYS A 84 -24.30 -2.52 -12.62
CA LYS A 84 -25.29 -2.68 -13.69
C LYS A 84 -24.67 -3.15 -15.01
N LYS A 85 -23.41 -2.78 -15.25
CA LYS A 85 -22.60 -3.24 -16.38
C LYS A 85 -22.34 -4.76 -16.36
N LEU A 86 -21.96 -5.35 -15.24
CA LEU A 86 -21.74 -6.81 -15.13
C LEU A 86 -23.05 -7.59 -15.31
N LEU A 87 -24.17 -7.06 -14.80
CA LEU A 87 -25.50 -7.64 -15.05
C LEU A 87 -25.90 -7.56 -16.52
N GLN A 88 -25.58 -6.44 -17.17
CA GLN A 88 -25.83 -6.26 -18.60
C GLN A 88 -24.97 -7.22 -19.43
N ASP A 89 -23.68 -7.39 -19.10
CA ASP A 89 -22.77 -8.31 -19.77
C ASP A 89 -23.23 -9.77 -19.61
N LEU A 90 -23.69 -10.17 -18.41
CA LEU A 90 -24.28 -11.50 -18.17
C LEU A 90 -25.56 -11.72 -19.00
N THR A 91 -26.41 -10.70 -19.09
CA THR A 91 -27.65 -10.77 -19.87
C THR A 91 -27.35 -10.93 -21.35
N GLU A 92 -26.39 -10.15 -21.88
CA GLU A 92 -25.96 -10.26 -23.27
C GLU A 92 -25.35 -11.63 -23.59
N TYR A 93 -24.62 -12.22 -22.63
CA TYR A 93 -24.05 -13.55 -22.78
C TYR A 93 -25.12 -14.65 -22.84
N VAL A 94 -26.14 -14.61 -21.98
CA VAL A 94 -27.27 -15.56 -22.01
C VAL A 94 -28.05 -15.43 -23.32
N CYS A 95 -28.35 -14.20 -23.76
CA CYS A 95 -29.03 -13.96 -25.05
C CYS A 95 -28.24 -14.52 -26.25
N LYS A 96 -26.90 -14.48 -26.21
CA LYS A 96 -26.04 -15.07 -27.25
C LYS A 96 -26.05 -16.59 -27.25
N LEU A 97 -26.24 -17.22 -26.09
CA LEU A 97 -26.29 -18.68 -25.96
C LEU A 97 -27.67 -19.24 -26.36
N ASP A 98 -28.76 -18.55 -26.01
CA ASP A 98 -30.13 -18.98 -26.35
C ASP A 98 -30.51 -18.72 -27.82
N ALA A 99 -29.75 -17.90 -28.54
CA ALA A 99 -29.98 -17.62 -29.97
C ALA A 99 -29.37 -18.67 -30.93
N ARG A 100 -28.89 -19.81 -30.41
CA ARG A 100 -28.47 -20.99 -31.18
C ARG A 100 -29.45 -22.13 -30.97
#